data_AF-A0A972VAU7-F1
#
_entry.id   AF-A0A972VAU7-F1
#
_cell.length_a   1.000
_cell.length_b   1.000
_cell.length_c   1.000
_cell.angle_alpha   90.00
_cell.angle_beta   90.00
_cell.angle_gamma   90.00
#
_symmetry.space_group_name_H-M   'P 1'
#
loop_
_entity.id
_entity.type
_entity.pdbx_description
1 polymer ?
#
loop_
_entity_poly.entity_id
_entity_poly.type
_entity_poly.pdbx_seq_one_letter_code
_entity_poly.pdbx_strand_id
1 'polypeptide(L)'
;HPAIVGDTIYGNGYARQVSTGQTHPGWAWTKSHKCATLSASGRCAFSRYEKTKLPFVFDLETGTRQALTTVSRPGCWINTLPVGGLVLIPEASSGCTCGYSIQTSLALSSGPAEEVSWASPGK
;
A
#
# COMPACT_ATOMS: atom_id res chain seq x y z
N HIS A 1 8.83 -4.15 11.43
CA HIS A 1 7.67 -3.39 11.92
C HIS A 1 6.40 -4.02 11.36
N PRO A 2 5.62 -4.71 12.21
CA PRO A 2 4.31 -5.27 11.89
C PRO A 2 3.18 -4.25 12.11
N ALA A 3 1.98 -4.58 11.65
CA ALA A 3 0.74 -3.84 11.96
C ALA A 3 -0.24 -4.78 12.67
N ILE A 4 -1.07 -4.25 13.57
CA ILE A 4 -2.11 -5.01 14.27
C ILE A 4 -3.47 -4.51 13.79
N VAL A 5 -4.35 -5.45 13.43
CA VAL A 5 -5.75 -5.18 13.10
C VAL A 5 -6.61 -6.20 13.86
N GLY A 6 -7.50 -5.71 14.72
CA GLY A 6 -8.24 -6.59 15.64
C GLY A 6 -7.29 -7.35 16.57
N ASP A 7 -7.49 -8.67 16.69
CA ASP A 7 -6.61 -9.58 17.45
C ASP A 7 -5.51 -10.23 16.58
N THR A 8 -5.25 -9.71 15.37
CA THR A 8 -4.25 -10.27 14.45
C THR A 8 -3.08 -9.32 14.22
N ILE A 9 -1.87 -9.82 14.43
CA ILE A 9 -0.62 -9.15 14.05
C ILE A 9 -0.17 -9.62 12.67
N TYR A 10 0.05 -8.67 11.78
CA TYR A 10 0.51 -8.87 10.40
C TYR A 10 1.95 -8.40 10.26
N GLY A 11 2.81 -9.26 9.73
CA GLY A 11 4.20 -8.94 9.45
C GLY A 11 4.65 -9.46 8.10
N ASN A 12 5.97 -9.46 7.90
CA ASN A 12 6.54 -9.90 6.63
C ASN A 12 6.46 -11.43 6.51
N GLY A 13 5.52 -11.93 5.69
CA GLY A 13 5.35 -13.36 5.46
C GLY A 13 4.70 -14.11 6.62
N TYR A 14 4.08 -13.42 7.58
CA TYR A 14 3.33 -14.06 8.66
C TYR A 14 2.13 -13.21 9.11
N ALA A 15 1.09 -13.89 9.56
CA ALA A 15 0.03 -13.31 10.37
C ALA A 15 -0.30 -14.26 11.52
N ARG A 16 -0.51 -13.72 12.71
CA ARG A 16 -0.74 -14.50 13.92
C ARG A 16 -1.78 -13.83 14.80
N GLN A 17 -2.54 -14.63 15.56
CA GLN A 17 -3.33 -14.10 16.67
C GLN A 17 -2.39 -13.54 17.74
N VAL A 18 -2.69 -12.35 18.26
CA VAL A 18 -1.85 -11.66 19.26
C VAL A 18 -1.90 -12.41 20.59
N SER A 19 -3.08 -12.89 20.97
CA SER A 19 -3.34 -13.60 22.22
C SER A 19 -2.69 -14.99 22.28
N THR A 20 -2.72 -15.75 21.18
CA THR A 20 -2.31 -17.18 21.17
C THR A 20 -1.03 -17.46 20.38
N GLY A 21 -0.61 -16.54 19.50
CA GLY A 21 0.51 -16.75 18.57
C GLY A 21 0.22 -17.74 17.43
N GLN A 22 -0.99 -18.32 17.38
CA GLN A 22 -1.40 -19.23 16.31
C GLN A 22 -1.45 -18.51 14.97
N THR A 23 -1.10 -19.23 13.90
CA THR A 23 -1.12 -18.68 12.53
C THR A 23 -2.53 -18.30 12.13
N HIS A 24 -2.70 -17.08 11.62
CA HIS A 24 -3.97 -16.64 11.04
C HIS A 24 -4.13 -17.22 9.61
N PRO A 25 -5.22 -17.94 9.30
CA PRO A 25 -5.45 -18.48 7.96
C PRO A 25 -5.64 -17.35 6.93
N GLY A 26 -5.21 -17.54 5.68
CA GLY A 26 -5.42 -16.56 4.60
C GLY A 26 -4.32 -15.51 4.40
N TRP A 27 -3.31 -15.45 5.27
CA TRP A 27 -2.16 -14.58 5.03
C TRP A 27 -1.07 -15.29 4.24
N ALA A 28 -0.96 -14.98 2.95
CA ALA A 28 -0.07 -15.70 2.03
C ALA A 28 0.83 -14.78 1.18
N TRP A 29 1.18 -13.58 1.66
CA TRP A 29 2.10 -12.72 0.91
C TRP A 29 3.36 -12.36 1.69
N THR A 30 4.48 -12.52 0.99
CA THR A 30 5.80 -12.14 1.45
C THR A 30 6.05 -10.71 0.99
N LYS A 31 6.16 -9.78 1.93
CA LYS A 31 6.54 -8.40 1.63
C LYS A 31 7.88 -8.39 0.89
N SER A 32 8.13 -7.34 0.14
CA SER A 32 9.50 -7.02 -0.29
C SER A 32 10.45 -7.09 0.91
N HIS A 33 11.59 -7.77 0.75
CA HIS A 33 12.65 -7.92 1.76
C HIS A 33 13.36 -6.59 2.06
N LYS A 34 13.00 -5.50 1.38
CA LYS A 34 13.53 -4.14 1.58
C LYS A 34 12.42 -3.18 2.01
N CYS A 35 12.80 -1.99 2.45
CA CYS A 35 12.03 -0.77 2.70
C CYS A 35 10.52 -0.72 2.31
N ALA A 36 9.75 0.18 2.93
CA ALA A 36 8.29 0.35 2.94
C ALA A 36 7.64 -0.59 3.94
N THR A 37 7.65 -0.12 5.19
CA THR A 37 7.03 -0.77 6.33
C THR A 37 5.52 -0.94 6.10
N LEU A 38 4.98 -2.05 6.63
CA LEU A 38 3.55 -2.34 6.57
C LEU A 38 2.78 -1.26 7.33
N SER A 39 1.72 -0.75 6.73
CA SER A 39 0.65 -0.02 7.41
C SER A 39 -0.67 -0.75 7.18
N ALA A 40 -1.69 -0.46 7.98
CA ALA A 40 -2.99 -1.10 7.83
C ALA A 40 -4.13 -0.16 8.24
N SER A 41 -5.29 -0.39 7.63
CA SER A 41 -6.61 0.09 8.07
C SER A 41 -7.38 -1.08 8.70
N GLY A 42 -8.64 -0.86 9.06
CA GLY A 42 -9.48 -1.91 9.64
C GLY A 42 -9.73 -3.13 8.73
N ARG A 43 -9.54 -3.02 7.40
CA ARG A 43 -9.78 -4.11 6.44
C ARG A 43 -8.67 -4.33 5.42
N CYS A 44 -7.74 -3.39 5.29
CA CYS A 44 -6.70 -3.48 4.28
C CYS A 44 -5.31 -3.27 4.88
N ALA A 45 -4.31 -3.91 4.29
CA ALA A 45 -2.90 -3.61 4.54
C ALA A 45 -2.26 -2.93 3.33
N PHE A 46 -1.22 -2.14 3.58
CA PHE A 46 -0.52 -1.38 2.56
C PHE A 46 0.98 -1.53 2.70
N SER A 47 1.65 -1.74 1.58
CA SER A 47 3.09 -1.86 1.50
C SER A 47 3.54 -1.78 0.05
N ARG A 48 4.86 -1.64 -0.15
CA ARG A 48 5.43 -2.04 -1.43
C ARG A 48 5.44 -3.54 -1.61
N TYR A 49 5.20 -3.95 -2.84
CA TYR A 49 5.13 -5.35 -3.22
C TYR A 49 5.70 -5.61 -4.62
N GLU A 50 5.98 -6.88 -4.89
CA GLU A 50 6.64 -7.40 -6.11
C GLU A 50 8.02 -6.79 -6.44
N LYS A 51 8.59 -7.25 -7.56
CA LYS A 51 9.86 -6.73 -8.11
C LYS A 51 9.74 -5.27 -8.55
N THR A 52 8.53 -4.81 -8.87
CA THR A 52 8.23 -3.43 -9.31
C THR A 52 8.40 -2.40 -8.21
N LYS A 53 8.36 -2.81 -6.93
CA LYS A 53 8.48 -1.92 -5.76
C LYS A 53 7.44 -0.80 -5.78
N LEU A 54 6.26 -1.07 -6.34
CA LEU A 54 5.12 -0.15 -6.35
C LEU A 54 4.28 -0.32 -5.07
N PRO A 55 3.46 0.68 -4.69
CA PRO A 55 2.55 0.55 -3.55
C PRO A 55 1.36 -0.33 -3.90
N PHE A 56 1.03 -1.25 -3.00
CA PHE A 56 -0.12 -2.13 -3.13
C PHE A 56 -1.03 -1.99 -1.91
N VAL A 57 -2.31 -2.23 -2.16
CA VAL A 57 -3.32 -2.54 -1.14
C VAL A 57 -3.57 -4.04 -1.14
N PHE A 58 -3.75 -4.60 0.05
CA PHE A 58 -4.11 -5.99 0.29
C PHE A 58 -5.38 -6.02 1.11
N ASP A 59 -6.37 -6.75 0.63
CA ASP A 59 -7.58 -7.01 1.40
C ASP A 59 -7.30 -8.12 2.42
N LEU A 60 -7.55 -7.83 3.70
CA LEU A 60 -7.19 -8.73 4.81
C LEU A 60 -8.12 -9.95 4.93
N GLU A 61 -9.32 -9.89 4.34
CA GLU A 61 -10.33 -10.95 4.41
C GLU A 61 -10.17 -11.92 3.24
N THR A 62 -10.06 -11.39 2.03
CA THR A 62 -10.01 -12.16 0.78
C THR A 62 -8.58 -12.51 0.35
N GLY A 63 -7.57 -11.79 0.86
CA GLY A 63 -6.18 -11.94 0.43
C GLY A 63 -5.89 -11.38 -0.97
N THR A 64 -6.86 -10.70 -1.59
CA THR A 64 -6.69 -10.05 -2.89
C THR A 64 -5.74 -8.85 -2.79
N ARG A 65 -5.09 -8.50 -3.90
CA ARG A 65 -4.12 -7.40 -3.95
C ARG A 65 -4.25 -6.57 -5.21
N GLN A 66 -4.00 -5.28 -5.10
CA GLN A 66 -4.03 -4.35 -6.23
C GLN A 66 -2.93 -3.30 -6.09
N ALA A 67 -2.29 -2.96 -7.20
CA ALA A 67 -1.38 -1.82 -7.25
C ALA A 67 -2.18 -0.51 -7.12
N LEU A 68 -1.76 0.37 -6.22
CA LEU A 68 -2.40 1.68 -6.01
C LEU A 68 -2.04 2.69 -7.10
N THR A 69 -0.86 2.53 -7.70
CA THR A 69 -0.39 3.30 -8.85
C THR A 69 0.69 2.51 -9.58
N THR A 70 0.84 2.75 -10.87
CA THR A 70 1.92 2.21 -11.71
C THR A 70 3.09 3.18 -11.88
N VAL A 71 2.97 4.40 -11.36
CA VAL A 71 3.86 5.53 -11.72
C VAL A 71 4.74 5.96 -10.56
N SER A 72 4.17 6.15 -9.37
CA SER A 72 4.92 6.65 -8.21
C SER A 72 5.43 5.53 -7.33
N ARG A 73 6.72 5.57 -7.02
CA ARG A 73 7.37 4.66 -6.07
C ARG A 73 7.45 5.33 -4.69
N PRO A 74 6.78 4.79 -3.66
CA PRO A 74 6.84 5.33 -2.30
C PRO A 74 8.24 5.26 -1.71
N GLY A 75 8.46 6.05 -0.66
CA GLY A 75 9.70 6.11 0.10
C GLY A 75 10.07 4.82 0.85
N CYS A 76 11.16 4.89 1.61
CA CYS A 76 11.77 3.72 2.22
C CYS A 76 11.16 3.30 3.57
N TRP A 77 10.43 4.20 4.24
CA TRP A 77 9.75 3.94 5.51
C TRP A 77 8.24 3.77 5.33
N ILE A 78 7.42 3.90 6.37
CA ILE A 78 5.95 3.89 6.27
C ILE A 78 5.51 5.07 5.37
N ASN A 79 5.18 4.78 4.10
CA ASN A 79 4.96 5.79 3.04
C ASN A 79 3.66 5.53 2.26
N THR A 80 2.81 4.64 2.74
CA THR A 80 1.46 4.46 2.22
C THR A 80 0.55 4.44 3.44
N LEU A 81 -0.21 5.52 3.62
CA LEU A 81 -0.87 5.82 4.88
C LEU A 81 -2.39 5.82 4.66
N PRO A 82 -3.14 4.89 5.26
CA PRO A 82 -4.59 4.98 5.28
C PRO A 82 -5.02 6.03 6.31
N VAL A 83 -5.64 7.14 5.85
CA VAL A 83 -6.05 8.26 6.71
C VAL A 83 -7.40 8.80 6.26
N GLY A 84 -8.39 8.83 7.16
CA GLY A 84 -9.67 9.51 6.91
C GLY A 84 -10.45 9.04 5.67
N GLY A 85 -10.35 7.76 5.30
CA GLY A 85 -10.97 7.21 4.09
C GLY A 85 -10.16 7.37 2.80
N LEU A 86 -8.95 7.95 2.89
CA LEU A 86 -8.00 8.10 1.79
C LEU A 86 -6.77 7.23 2.00
N VAL A 87 -6.00 7.02 0.93
CA VAL A 87 -4.63 6.50 0.99
C VAL A 87 -3.66 7.59 0.55
N LEU A 88 -2.83 8.05 1.48
CA LEU A 88 -1.84 9.09 1.25
C LEU A 88 -0.47 8.47 0.96
N ILE A 89 0.22 8.95 -0.06
CA ILE A 89 1.60 8.58 -0.40
C ILE A 89 2.40 9.88 -0.45
N PRO A 90 3.13 10.23 0.63
CA PRO A 90 3.99 11.41 0.64
C PRO A 90 5.08 11.34 -0.43
N GLU A 91 5.51 12.52 -0.87
CA GLU A 91 6.66 12.73 -1.74
C GLU A 91 7.92 12.06 -1.16
N ALA A 92 8.66 11.33 -2.00
CA ALA A 92 9.87 10.61 -1.57
C ALA A 92 10.95 10.52 -2.67
N SER A 93 10.91 11.41 -3.65
CA SER A 93 11.77 11.40 -4.84
C SER A 93 13.01 12.28 -4.71
N SER A 94 13.27 12.86 -3.53
CA SER A 94 14.50 13.63 -3.25
C SER A 94 15.80 12.83 -3.46
N GLY A 95 15.72 11.50 -3.62
CA GLY A 95 16.83 10.62 -4.00
C GLY A 95 16.63 9.86 -5.31
N CYS A 96 15.67 10.26 -6.16
CA CYS A 96 15.44 9.63 -7.46
C CYS A 96 16.48 10.11 -8.48
N THR A 97 16.97 9.18 -9.30
CA THR A 97 17.95 9.45 -10.37
C THR A 97 17.33 9.35 -11.77
N CYS A 98 16.00 9.23 -11.87
CA CYS A 98 15.31 9.22 -13.17
C CYS A 98 15.31 10.62 -13.80
N GLY A 99 15.35 10.69 -15.13
CA GLY A 99 15.35 11.97 -15.86
C GLY A 99 14.07 12.80 -15.70
N TYR A 100 12.99 12.19 -15.20
CA TYR A 100 11.70 12.85 -14.97
C TYR A 100 11.12 12.39 -13.63
N SER A 101 11.61 12.96 -12.53
CA SER A 101 11.07 12.69 -11.20
C SER A 101 9.74 13.40 -11.01
N ILE A 102 8.67 12.65 -10.75
CA ILE A 102 7.41 13.23 -10.31
C ILE A 102 7.55 13.54 -8.82
N GLN A 103 7.91 14.79 -8.50
CA GLN A 103 8.02 15.29 -7.12
C GLN A 103 6.63 15.67 -6.60
N THR A 104 5.81 14.67 -6.29
CA THR A 104 4.44 14.87 -5.82
C THR A 104 4.06 13.94 -4.68
N SER A 105 3.10 14.38 -3.88
CA SER A 105 2.38 13.53 -2.93
C SER A 105 1.05 13.12 -3.56
N LEU A 106 0.63 11.87 -3.35
CA LEU A 106 -0.64 11.35 -3.86
C LEU A 106 -1.66 11.22 -2.72
N ALA A 107 -2.91 11.57 -3.01
CA ALA A 107 -4.06 11.22 -2.19
C ALA A 107 -5.02 10.41 -3.07
N LEU A 108 -5.26 9.15 -2.70
CA LEU A 108 -6.11 8.23 -3.44
C LEU A 108 -7.39 8.01 -2.65
N SER A 109 -8.53 8.15 -3.32
CA SER A 109 -9.84 7.81 -2.79
C SER A 109 -10.37 6.54 -3.46
N SER A 110 -11.19 5.76 -2.76
CA SER A 110 -11.99 4.72 -3.40
C SER A 110 -13.11 5.38 -4.21
N GLY A 111 -13.05 5.29 -5.52
CA GLY A 111 -14.16 5.62 -6.41
C GLY A 111 -14.80 4.35 -6.98
N PRO A 112 -16.02 4.42 -7.54
CA PRO A 112 -16.46 3.41 -8.49
C PRO A 112 -15.42 3.28 -9.61
N ALA A 113 -15.32 2.09 -10.22
CA ALA A 113 -14.50 1.89 -11.42
C ALA A 113 -15.16 2.62 -12.62
N GLU A 114 -15.17 3.95 -12.57
CA GLU A 114 -15.68 4.79 -13.64
C GLU A 114 -14.52 5.18 -14.54
N GLU A 115 -14.74 5.06 -15.85
CA GLU A 115 -13.80 5.50 -16.86
C GLU A 115 -13.59 7.01 -16.71
N VAL A 116 -12.37 7.42 -16.35
CA VAL A 116 -11.99 8.83 -16.27
C VAL A 116 -11.99 9.39 -17.69
N SER A 117 -13.14 9.87 -18.16
CA SER A 117 -13.23 10.66 -19.36
C SER A 117 -12.54 12.01 -19.09
N TRP A 118 -11.37 12.21 -19.70
CA TRP A 118 -10.84 13.55 -19.81
C TRP A 118 -11.84 14.34 -20.65
N ALA A 119 -12.34 15.48 -20.18
CA ALA A 119 -12.90 16.45 -21.11
C ALA A 119 -11.71 17.07 -21.83
N SER A 120 -11.62 16.86 -23.16
CA SER A 120 -10.65 17.61 -23.97
C SER A 120 -10.83 19.10 -23.68
N PRO A 121 -9.75 19.86 -23.39
CA PRO A 121 -9.87 21.30 -23.29
C PRO A 121 -10.52 21.82 -24.58
N GLY A 122 -11.63 22.54 -24.42
CA GLY A 122 -12.35 23.13 -25.54
C GLY A 122 -11.40 23.94 -26.42
N LYS A 123 -11.52 23.74 -27.73
CA LYS A 123 -10.93 24.64 -28.73
C LYS A 123 -11.58 26.01 -28.66
#